data_AF-G5HTL1-F1
#
_entry.id   AF-G5HTL1-F1
#
_cell.length_a   1.000
_cell.length_b   1.000
_cell.length_c   1.000
_cell.angle_alpha   90.00
_cell.angle_beta   90.00
_cell.angle_gamma   90.00
#
_symmetry.space_group_name_H-M   'P 1'
#
loop_
_entity.id
_entity.type
_entity.pdbx_description
1 polymer ?
#
loop_
_entity_poly.entity_id
_entity_poly.type
_entity_poly.pdbx_seq_one_letter_code
_entity_poly.pdbx_strand_id
1 'polypeptide(L)'
;MAGSLYKVVITPLAFVIPMTWLGFSSEQIATAFVLFSVPSAMNAYIVTKKMGGDGEPGAAVIVAAMFLPVLTMPAGIWLIRSAGII
;
A
#
# COMPACT_ATOMS: atom_id res chain seq x y z
N MET A 1 -11.13 1.15 9.78
CA MET A 1 -9.73 0.80 10.12
C MET A 1 -9.21 -0.43 9.39
N ALA A 2 -9.95 -1.54 9.27
CA ALA A 2 -9.45 -2.71 8.51
C ALA A 2 -9.01 -2.39 7.06
N GLY A 3 -9.75 -1.52 6.36
CA GLY A 3 -9.41 -1.09 4.99
C GLY A 3 -8.08 -0.32 4.86
N SER A 4 -7.63 0.40 5.90
CA SER A 4 -6.36 1.13 5.84
C SER A 4 -5.16 0.18 5.96
N LEU A 5 -5.29 -0.87 6.79
CA LEU A 5 -4.29 -1.94 6.88
C LEU A 5 -4.21 -2.74 5.57
N TYR A 6 -5.35 -3.05 4.96
CA TYR A 6 -5.37 -3.73 3.67
C TYR A 6 -4.61 -2.95 2.58
N LYS A 7 -4.88 -1.65 2.47
CA LYS A 7 -4.26 -0.81 1.44
C LYS A 7 -2.76 -0.62 1.66
N VAL A 8 -2.32 -0.43 2.90
CA VAL A 8 -0.94 0.02 3.21
C VAL A 8 -0.01 -1.14 3.56
N VAL A 9 -0.53 -2.29 4.00
CA VAL A 9 0.29 -3.44 4.41
C VAL A 9 0.09 -4.63 3.50
N ILE A 10 -1.17 -5.04 3.28
CA ILE A 10 -1.47 -6.25 2.51
C ILE A 10 -1.17 -6.03 1.03
N THR A 11 -1.59 -4.89 0.47
CA THR A 11 -1.38 -4.58 -0.96
C THR A 11 0.10 -4.58 -1.35
N PRO A 12 1.02 -3.83 -0.71
CA PRO A 12 2.41 -3.85 -1.12
C PRO A 12 3.07 -5.24 -0.99
N LEU A 13 2.78 -5.99 0.08
CA LEU A 13 3.32 -7.35 0.26
C LEU A 13 2.80 -8.33 -0.80
N ALA A 14 1.53 -8.23 -1.16
CA ALA A 14 0.92 -9.05 -2.20
C ALA A 14 1.53 -8.82 -3.59
N PHE A 15 2.09 -7.64 -3.86
CA PHE A 15 2.77 -7.34 -5.12
C PHE A 15 4.27 -7.68 -5.11
N VAL A 16 4.95 -7.55 -3.97
CA VAL A 16 6.38 -7.90 -3.87
C VAL A 16 6.61 -9.38 -4.14
N ILE A 17 5.80 -10.28 -3.56
CA ILE A 17 6.00 -11.73 -3.68
C ILE A 17 5.98 -12.20 -5.15
N PRO A 18 4.96 -11.92 -5.97
CA PRO A 18 4.96 -12.30 -7.38
C PRO A 18 6.08 -11.66 -8.19
N MET A 19 6.45 -10.40 -7.88
CA MET A 19 7.54 -9.72 -8.60
C MET A 19 8.89 -10.41 -8.38
N THR A 20 9.13 -11.00 -7.20
CA THR A 20 10.33 -11.80 -6.98
C THR A 20 10.37 -13.05 -7.87
N TRP A 21 9.23 -13.74 -8.04
CA TRP A 21 9.13 -14.95 -8.87
C TRP A 21 9.20 -14.66 -10.37
N LEU A 22 8.74 -13.48 -10.79
CA LEU A 22 8.80 -13.03 -12.18
C LEU A 22 10.17 -12.45 -12.57
N GLY A 23 11.13 -12.37 -11.64
CA GLY A 23 12.50 -11.95 -11.94
C GLY A 23 12.67 -10.44 -12.14
N PHE A 24 11.82 -9.61 -11.53
CA PHE A 24 12.00 -8.15 -11.56
C PHE A 24 13.29 -7.73 -10.84
N SER A 25 13.89 -6.61 -11.27
CA SER A 25 15.08 -6.09 -10.60
C SER A 25 14.75 -5.57 -9.20
N SER A 26 15.74 -5.54 -8.31
CA SER A 26 15.57 -5.03 -6.95
C SER A 26 15.07 -3.58 -6.91
N GLU A 27 15.48 -2.77 -7.88
CA GLU A 27 15.06 -1.37 -8.02
C GLU A 27 13.58 -1.25 -8.43
N GLN A 28 13.11 -2.14 -9.32
CA GLN A 28 11.70 -2.23 -9.70
C GLN A 28 10.83 -2.69 -8.53
N ILE A 29 11.29 -3.68 -7.75
CA ILE A 29 10.59 -4.19 -6.58
C ILE A 29 10.50 -3.12 -5.49
N ALA A 30 11.59 -2.43 -5.20
CA ALA A 30 11.60 -1.33 -4.23
C ALA A 30 10.67 -0.19 -4.65
N THR A 31 10.70 0.20 -5.93
CA THR A 31 9.81 1.25 -6.47
C THR A 31 8.34 0.86 -6.36
N ALA A 32 7.99 -0.37 -6.73
CA ALA A 32 6.63 -0.87 -6.62
C ALA A 32 6.17 -0.95 -5.15
N PHE A 33 7.02 -1.45 -4.26
CA PHE A 33 6.73 -1.49 -2.82
C PHE A 33 6.41 -0.10 -2.28
N VAL A 34 7.26 0.89 -2.60
CA VAL A 34 7.07 2.28 -2.21
C VAL A 34 5.74 2.81 -2.75
N LEU A 35 5.47 2.63 -4.05
CA LEU A 35 4.25 3.08 -4.71
C LEU A 35 2.98 2.52 -4.04
N PHE A 36 2.96 1.22 -3.73
CA PHE A 36 1.78 0.57 -3.14
C PHE A 36 1.60 0.85 -1.66
N SER A 37 2.68 1.19 -0.95
CA SER A 37 2.67 1.52 0.49
C SER A 37 2.05 2.90 0.78
N VAL A 38 1.93 3.79 -0.21
CA VAL A 38 1.31 5.11 -0.04
C VAL A 38 -0.22 4.97 0.10
N PRO A 39 -0.87 5.78 0.96
CA PRO A 39 -2.32 5.81 1.10
C PRO A 39 -3.02 6.18 -0.22
N SER A 40 -4.29 5.81 -0.34
CA SER A 40 -5.11 6.21 -1.49
C SER A 40 -5.32 7.73 -1.52
N ALA A 41 -5.44 8.29 -2.72
CA ALA A 41 -5.72 9.70 -2.91
C ALA A 41 -7.09 10.08 -2.31
N MET A 42 -7.18 11.28 -1.72
CA MET A 42 -8.41 11.73 -1.07
C MET A 42 -9.58 11.80 -2.05
N ASN A 43 -9.37 12.21 -3.30
CA ASN A 43 -10.42 12.26 -4.33
C ASN A 43 -11.10 10.90 -4.63
N ALA A 44 -10.53 9.78 -4.19
CA ALA A 44 -11.16 8.46 -4.31
C ALA A 44 -12.52 8.40 -3.61
N TYR A 45 -12.77 9.20 -2.55
CA TYR A 45 -14.09 9.25 -1.90
C TYR A 45 -15.20 9.70 -2.87
N ILE A 46 -14.90 10.62 -3.79
CA ILE A 46 -15.86 11.13 -4.78
C ILE A 46 -16.25 10.00 -5.74
N VAL A 47 -15.26 9.22 -6.17
CA VAL A 47 -15.47 8.08 -7.06
C VAL A 47 -16.30 7.01 -6.35
N THR A 48 -15.98 6.69 -5.09
CA THR A 48 -16.76 5.73 -4.28
C THR A 48 -18.22 6.14 -4.17
N LYS A 49 -18.52 7.42 -3.88
CA LYS A 49 -19.90 7.92 -3.84
C LYS A 49 -20.61 7.79 -5.19
N LYS A 50 -19.95 8.13 -6.29
CA LYS A 50 -20.53 8.04 -7.64
C LYS A 50 -20.85 6.61 -8.05
N MET A 51 -20.11 5.63 -7.51
CA MET A 51 -20.33 4.20 -7.76
C MET A 51 -21.40 3.58 -6.84
N GLY A 52 -22.11 4.38 -6.03
CA GLY A 52 -23.12 3.90 -5.10
C GLY A 52 -22.53 3.24 -3.83
N GLY A 53 -21.24 3.46 -3.54
CA GLY A 53 -20.58 2.95 -2.35
C GLY A 53 -20.50 3.96 -1.20
N ASP A 54 -19.98 3.48 -0.06
CA ASP A 54 -19.87 4.24 1.18
C ASP A 54 -18.69 5.24 1.19
N GLY A 55 -18.93 6.44 0.66
CA GLY A 55 -17.92 7.50 0.54
C GLY A 55 -17.39 8.03 1.88
N GLU A 56 -18.26 8.28 2.86
CA GLU A 56 -17.89 8.84 4.17
C GLU A 56 -17.02 7.86 4.98
N PRO A 57 -17.41 6.57 5.16
CA PRO A 57 -16.52 5.58 5.74
C PRO A 57 -15.21 5.41 4.95
N GLY A 58 -15.28 5.45 3.62
CA GLY A 58 -14.10 5.39 2.75
C GLY A 58 -13.13 6.56 2.98
N ALA A 59 -13.63 7.78 3.10
CA ALA A 59 -12.82 8.96 3.41
C ALA A 59 -12.13 8.85 4.77
N ALA A 60 -12.85 8.38 5.80
CA ALA A 60 -12.27 8.14 7.11
C ALA A 60 -11.14 7.10 7.08
N VAL A 61 -11.30 6.04 6.28
CA VAL A 61 -10.25 5.02 6.06
C VAL A 61 -9.04 5.63 5.36
N ILE A 62 -9.23 6.49 4.35
CA ILE A 62 -8.13 7.15 3.63
C ILE A 62 -7.32 8.03 4.60
N VAL A 63 -7.98 8.84 5.42
CA VAL A 63 -7.31 9.71 6.39
C VAL A 63 -6.55 8.88 7.44
N ALA A 64 -7.17 7.82 7.97
CA ALA A 64 -6.50 6.92 8.91
C ALA A 64 -5.28 6.22 8.29
N ALA A 65 -5.30 5.94 6.98
CA ALA A 65 -4.19 5.33 6.25
C ALA A 65 -2.98 6.26 6.08
N MET A 66 -3.09 7.56 6.31
CA MET A 66 -1.97 8.49 6.10
C MET A 66 -0.84 8.32 7.11
N PHE A 67 -1.15 7.89 8.33
CA PHE A 67 -0.16 7.75 9.41
C PHE A 67 0.54 6.39 9.42
N LEU A 68 -0.10 5.35 8.88
CA LEU A 68 0.43 3.99 8.86
C LEU A 68 1.78 3.85 8.10
N PRO A 69 1.98 4.45 6.91
CA PRO A 69 3.22 4.33 6.14
C PRO A 69 4.45 4.82 6.88
N VAL A 70 4.30 5.78 7.80
CA VAL A 70 5.41 6.31 8.61
C VAL A 70 6.17 5.19 9.31
N LEU A 71 5.46 4.14 9.73
CA LEU A 71 6.04 2.96 10.37
C LEU A 71 6.16 1.79 9.40
N THR A 72 5.13 1.51 8.61
CA THR A 72 5.06 0.28 7.82
C THR A 72 5.98 0.30 6.59
N MET A 73 6.25 1.48 6.02
CA MET A 73 7.08 1.59 4.82
C MET A 73 8.57 1.43 5.14
N PRO A 74 9.17 2.10 6.15
CA PRO A 74 10.55 1.81 6.56
C PRO A 74 10.71 0.37 7.05
N ALA A 75 9.77 -0.13 7.86
CA ALA A 75 9.81 -1.51 8.36
C ALA A 75 9.73 -2.53 7.22
N GLY A 76 8.88 -2.29 6.22
CA GLY A 76 8.76 -3.17 5.06
C GLY A 76 10.00 -3.16 4.18
N ILE A 77 10.61 -2.00 3.91
CA ILE A 77 11.90 -1.93 3.19
C ILE A 77 12.98 -2.70 3.95
N TRP A 78 13.06 -2.50 5.27
CA TRP A 78 14.02 -3.22 6.10
C TRP A 78 13.82 -4.74 6.06
N LEU A 79 12.56 -5.22 6.09
CA LEU A 79 12.24 -6.65 5.97
C LEU A 79 12.62 -7.22 4.59
N ILE A 80 12.25 -6.54 3.50
CA ILE A 80 12.55 -6.99 2.13
C ILE A 80 14.06 -7.04 1.90
N ARG A 81 14.79 -6.05 2.41
CA ARG A 81 16.26 -6.02 2.39
C ARG A 81 16.88 -7.14 3.21
N SER A 82 16.36 -7.40 4.41
CA SER A 82 16.85 -8.48 5.28
C SER A 82 16.58 -9.87 4.70
N ALA A 83 15.56 -10.00 3.84
CA ALA A 83 15.26 -11.23 3.10
C ALA A 83 16.13 -11.42 1.84
N GLY A 84 16.99 -10.46 1.48
CA GLY A 84 17.87 -10.53 0.31
C GLY A 84 17.16 -10.34 -1.04
N ILE A 85 15.95 -9.79 -1.03
CA ILE A 85 15.18 -9.50 -2.26
C ILE A 85 15.65 -8.20 -2.93
N ILE A 86 16.02 -7.20 -2.11
CA ILE A 86 16.62 -5.93 -2.55
C ILE A 86 17.89 -5.60 -1.77
#